data_AF-A0A2A7MSQ6-F1
#
_entry.id   AF-A0A2A7MSQ6-F1
#
_cell.length_a   1.000
_cell.length_b   1.000
_cell.length_c   1.000
_cell.angle_alpha   90.00
_cell.angle_beta   90.00
_cell.angle_gamma   90.00
#
_symmetry.space_group_name_H-M   'P 1'
#
loop_
_entity.id
_entity.type
_entity.pdbx_description
1 polymer ?
#
loop_
_entity_poly.entity_id
_entity_poly.type
_entity_poly.pdbx_seq_one_letter_code
_entity_poly.pdbx_strand_id
1 'polypeptide(L)'
;MIRPAAELSGRAPEGFTRAEGKTLVRLQNAELTRGLVTATRVQAAGMVATVGLQTAAMLSREAAFQADGDPAVSNRLNFIVDQYATFVGNEVARFGR
;
A
#
# COMPACT_ATOMS: atom_id res chain seq x y z
N MET A 1 34.16 54.86 15.54
CA MET A 1 33.07 54.31 16.37
C MET A 1 32.92 52.84 15.99
N ILE A 2 33.50 51.93 16.77
CA ILE A 2 33.56 50.49 16.47
C ILE A 2 32.31 49.83 17.06
N ARG A 3 31.49 49.16 16.24
CA ARG A 3 30.34 48.34 16.70
C ARG A 3 30.89 47.06 17.35
N PRO A 4 30.47 46.68 18.57
CA PRO A 4 30.85 45.39 19.12
C PRO A 4 30.18 44.29 18.29
N ALA A 5 30.98 43.33 17.81
CA ALA A 5 30.46 42.09 17.27
C ALA A 5 29.66 41.41 18.38
N ALA A 6 28.37 41.20 18.16
CA ALA A 6 27.56 40.38 19.04
C ALA A 6 28.22 39.00 19.11
N GLU A 7 28.69 38.62 20.29
CA GLU A 7 29.16 37.26 20.58
C GLU A 7 27.99 36.32 20.28
N LEU A 8 28.06 35.65 19.13
CA LEU A 8 27.24 34.48 18.84
C LEU A 8 27.67 33.42 19.86
N SER A 9 26.94 33.33 20.98
CA SER A 9 27.20 32.37 22.05
C SER A 9 27.27 30.97 21.42
N GLY A 10 28.47 30.42 21.31
CA GLY A 10 28.77 29.11 20.72
C GLY A 10 28.32 27.92 21.56
N ARG A 11 27.16 28.02 22.23
CA ARG A 11 26.53 26.84 22.85
C ARG A 11 26.03 25.96 21.71
N ALA A 12 26.77 24.90 21.41
CA ALA A 12 26.24 23.77 20.67
C ALA A 12 24.90 23.36 21.31
N PRO A 13 23.88 22.98 20.52
CA PRO A 13 22.59 22.56 21.06
C PRO A 13 22.81 21.50 22.14
N GLU A 14 22.15 21.64 23.30
CA GLU A 14 22.18 20.60 24.32
C GLU A 14 21.64 19.32 23.68
N GLY A 15 22.50 18.30 23.58
CA GLY A 15 22.11 16.99 23.07
C GLY A 15 21.10 16.33 24.01
N PHE A 16 20.42 15.29 23.53
CA PHE A 16 19.48 14.55 24.35
C PHE A 16 20.14 14.02 25.62
N THR A 17 19.48 14.20 26.75
CA THR A 17 19.79 13.45 27.97
C THR A 17 19.61 11.96 27.70
N ARG A 18 20.24 11.11 28.53
CA ARG A 18 20.12 9.65 28.41
C ARG A 18 18.66 9.15 28.44
N ALA A 19 17.80 9.82 29.22
CA ALA A 19 16.38 9.50 29.33
C ALA A 19 15.61 9.89 28.06
N GLU A 20 15.89 11.07 27.51
CA GLU A 20 15.30 11.52 26.24
C GLU A 20 15.76 10.65 25.07
N GLY A 21 17.04 10.28 25.02
CA GLY A 21 17.57 9.35 24.01
C GLY A 21 16.88 7.98 24.05
N LYS A 22 16.67 7.41 25.24
CA LYS A 22 15.92 6.14 25.39
C LYS A 22 14.47 6.28 24.91
N THR A 23 13.83 7.42 25.20
CA THR A 23 12.46 7.70 24.77
C THR A 23 12.38 7.87 23.25
N LEU A 24 13.33 8.60 22.67
CA LEU A 24 13.44 8.83 21.23
C LEU A 24 13.62 7.51 20.47
N VAL A 25 14.54 6.65 20.91
CA VAL A 25 14.74 5.32 20.30
C VAL A 25 13.47 4.48 20.38
N ARG A 26 12.73 4.51 21.50
CA ARG A 26 11.46 3.80 21.63
C ARG A 26 10.42 4.31 20.62
N LEU A 27 10.31 5.62 20.45
CA LEU A 27 9.38 6.24 19.50
C LEU A 27 9.77 5.94 18.05
N GLN A 28 11.07 6.01 17.72
CA GLN A 28 11.58 5.65 16.40
C GLN A 28 11.29 4.19 16.07
N ASN A 29 11.56 3.27 16.99
CA ASN A 29 11.26 1.85 16.79
C ASN A 29 9.76 1.62 16.59
N ALA A 30 8.91 2.28 17.38
CA ALA A 30 7.46 2.19 17.21
C ALA A 30 7.02 2.68 15.83
N GLU A 31 7.59 3.78 15.34
CA GLU A 31 7.27 4.32 14.02
C GLU A 31 7.79 3.44 12.88
N LEU A 32 9.02 2.92 13.00
CA LEU A 32 9.56 1.96 12.05
C LEU A 32 8.71 0.69 11.96
N THR A 33 8.29 0.13 13.10
CA THR A 33 7.40 -1.03 13.11
C THR A 33 6.06 -0.72 12.44
N ARG A 34 5.46 0.44 12.71
CA ARG A 34 4.23 0.88 12.03
C ARG A 34 4.42 1.00 10.52
N GLY A 35 5.54 1.59 10.09
CA GLY A 35 5.90 1.76 8.69
C GLY A 35 6.06 0.42 7.99
N LEU A 36 6.77 -0.54 8.61
CA LEU A 36 6.97 -1.88 8.06
C LEU A 36 5.63 -2.62 7.89
N VAL A 37 4.79 -2.64 8.93
CA VAL A 37 3.47 -3.29 8.86
C VAL A 37 2.61 -2.67 7.77
N THR A 38 2.57 -1.34 7.68
CA THR A 38 1.81 -0.61 6.67
C THR A 38 2.32 -0.93 5.26
N ALA A 39 3.64 -0.86 5.04
CA ALA A 39 4.25 -1.14 3.75
C ALA A 39 3.99 -2.57 3.29
N THR A 40 4.12 -3.56 4.18
CA THR A 40 3.84 -4.96 3.86
C THR A 40 2.37 -5.17 3.49
N ARG A 41 1.42 -4.51 4.17
CA ARG A 41 0.00 -4.57 3.81
C ARG A 41 -0.26 -3.98 2.42
N VAL A 42 0.36 -2.85 2.09
CA VAL A 42 0.23 -2.22 0.77
C VAL A 42 0.82 -3.11 -0.33
N GLN A 43 1.99 -3.70 -0.09
CA GLN A 43 2.61 -4.64 -1.04
C GLN A 43 1.72 -5.87 -1.29
N ALA A 44 1.18 -6.47 -0.22
CA ALA A 44 0.27 -7.60 -0.33
C ALA A 44 -1.01 -7.22 -1.11
N ALA A 45 -1.59 -6.05 -0.82
CA ALA A 45 -2.74 -5.52 -1.56
C ALA A 45 -2.44 -5.35 -3.05
N GLY A 46 -1.28 -4.77 -3.39
CA GLY A 46 -0.83 -4.59 -4.76
C GLY A 46 -0.63 -5.91 -5.49
N MET A 47 -0.09 -6.93 -4.81
CA MET A 47 0.09 -8.26 -5.39
C MET A 47 -1.25 -8.94 -5.70
N VAL A 48 -2.19 -8.93 -4.74
CA VAL A 48 -3.54 -9.49 -4.94
C VAL A 48 -4.28 -8.76 -6.06
N ALA A 49 -4.21 -7.43 -6.10
CA ALA A 49 -4.83 -6.64 -7.15
C ALA A 49 -4.21 -6.93 -8.53
N THR A 50 -2.89 -7.05 -8.61
CA THR A 50 -2.19 -7.34 -9.88
C THR A 50 -2.56 -8.71 -10.42
N VAL A 51 -2.49 -9.75 -9.58
CA VAL A 51 -2.88 -11.11 -9.96
C VAL A 51 -4.34 -11.13 -10.38
N GLY A 52 -5.22 -10.53 -9.58
CA GLY A 52 -6.65 -10.45 -9.84
C GLY A 52 -7.02 -9.76 -11.16
N LEU A 53 -6.34 -8.66 -11.49
CA LEU A 53 -6.52 -7.97 -12.77
C LEU A 53 -6.08 -8.84 -13.94
N GLN A 54 -4.92 -9.50 -13.81
CA GLN A 54 -4.38 -10.36 -14.88
C GLN A 54 -5.30 -11.56 -15.13
N THR A 55 -5.74 -12.24 -14.07
CA THR A 55 -6.62 -13.41 -14.18
C THR A 55 -8.01 -13.03 -14.66
N ALA A 56 -8.60 -11.93 -14.19
CA ALA A 56 -9.87 -11.43 -14.72
C ALA A 56 -9.78 -11.17 -16.22
N ALA A 57 -8.72 -10.49 -16.67
CA ALA A 57 -8.51 -10.24 -18.10
C ALA A 57 -8.30 -11.52 -18.92
N MET A 58 -7.63 -12.53 -18.37
CA MET A 58 -7.51 -13.85 -19.02
C MET A 58 -8.86 -14.53 -19.14
N LEU A 59 -9.67 -14.55 -18.07
CA LEU A 59 -11.00 -15.14 -18.08
C LEU A 59 -11.94 -14.41 -19.06
N SER A 60 -11.88 -13.08 -19.14
CA SER A 60 -12.67 -12.33 -20.11
C SER A 60 -12.32 -12.71 -21.56
N ARG A 61 -11.02 -12.88 -21.86
CA ARG A 61 -10.58 -13.31 -23.20
C ARG A 61 -11.03 -14.73 -23.52
N GLU A 62 -10.90 -15.64 -22.56
CA GLU A 62 -11.35 -17.02 -22.72
C GLU A 62 -12.87 -17.11 -22.89
N ALA A 63 -13.63 -16.35 -22.10
CA ALA A 63 -15.09 -16.27 -22.23
C ALA A 63 -15.52 -15.78 -23.62
N ALA A 64 -14.83 -14.75 -24.15
CA ALA A 64 -15.09 -14.24 -25.50
C ALA A 64 -14.76 -15.29 -26.57
N PHE A 65 -13.65 -16.02 -26.41
CA PHE A 65 -13.27 -17.10 -27.32
C PHE A 65 -14.30 -18.25 -27.31
N GLN A 66 -14.67 -18.73 -26.13
CA GLN A 66 -15.61 -19.86 -25.97
C GLN A 66 -17.04 -19.51 -26.38
N ALA A 67 -17.44 -18.24 -26.30
CA ALA A 67 -18.74 -17.81 -26.75
C ALA A 67 -18.89 -17.86 -28.28
N ASP A 68 -17.79 -17.71 -29.03
CA ASP A 68 -17.77 -17.72 -30.51
C ASP A 68 -18.90 -16.91 -31.17
N GLY A 69 -19.25 -15.77 -30.56
CA GLY A 69 -20.33 -14.90 -31.02
C GLY A 69 -21.76 -15.34 -30.65
N ASP A 70 -21.97 -16.49 -30.01
CA ASP A 70 -23.27 -16.91 -29.47
C ASP A 70 -23.68 -15.99 -28.29
N PRO A 71 -24.76 -15.20 -28.41
CA PRO A 71 -25.18 -14.29 -27.35
C PRO A 71 -25.61 -15.00 -26.06
N ALA A 72 -26.21 -16.19 -26.16
CA ALA A 72 -26.67 -16.94 -25.00
C ALA A 72 -25.49 -17.49 -24.20
N VAL A 73 -24.47 -18.00 -24.89
CA VAL A 73 -23.23 -18.45 -24.25
C VAL A 73 -22.44 -17.28 -23.68
N SER A 74 -22.31 -16.18 -24.44
CA SER A 74 -21.65 -14.96 -23.98
C SER A 74 -22.26 -14.43 -22.68
N ASN A 75 -23.58 -14.34 -22.58
CA ASN A 75 -24.25 -13.90 -21.35
C ASN A 75 -23.93 -14.78 -20.14
N ARG A 76 -23.88 -16.10 -20.32
CA ARG A 76 -23.56 -17.04 -19.24
C ARG A 76 -22.10 -16.93 -18.80
N LEU A 77 -21.17 -16.82 -19.75
CA LEU A 77 -19.74 -16.73 -19.45
C LEU A 77 -19.37 -15.38 -18.85
N ASN A 78 -19.94 -14.28 -19.35
CA ASN A 78 -19.76 -12.94 -18.78
C ASN A 78 -20.24 -12.89 -17.32
N PHE A 79 -21.38 -13.52 -17.00
CA PHE A 79 -21.84 -13.62 -15.62
C PHE A 79 -20.79 -14.27 -14.70
N ILE A 80 -20.12 -15.34 -15.16
CA ILE A 80 -19.06 -16.01 -14.38
C ILE A 80 -17.84 -15.09 -14.21
N VAL A 81 -17.43 -14.41 -15.27
CA VAL A 81 -16.33 -13.44 -15.25
C VAL A 81 -16.62 -12.31 -14.25
N ASP A 82 -17.84 -11.78 -14.25
CA ASP A 82 -18.28 -10.71 -13.35
C ASP A 82 -18.29 -11.16 -11.88
N GLN A 83 -18.74 -12.39 -11.61
CA GLN A 83 -18.68 -12.97 -10.27
C GLN A 83 -17.23 -13.09 -9.78
N TYR A 84 -16.32 -13.55 -10.64
CA TYR A 84 -14.91 -13.62 -10.30
C TYR A 84 -14.31 -12.23 -10.03
N ALA A 85 -14.57 -11.26 -10.91
CA ALA A 85 -14.08 -9.89 -10.75
C ALA A 85 -14.59 -9.26 -9.44
N THR A 86 -15.87 -9.49 -9.11
CA THR A 86 -16.49 -9.04 -7.86
C THR A 86 -15.81 -9.68 -6.64
N PHE A 87 -15.57 -10.99 -6.68
CA PHE A 87 -14.86 -11.70 -5.61
C PHE A 87 -13.45 -11.13 -5.38
N VAL A 88 -12.67 -10.98 -6.45
CA VAL A 88 -11.32 -10.39 -6.38
C VAL A 88 -11.36 -8.96 -5.83
N GLY A 89 -12.31 -8.14 -6.30
CA GLY A 89 -12.51 -6.78 -5.79
C GLY A 89 -12.74 -6.76 -4.27
N ASN A 90 -13.52 -7.71 -3.75
CA ASN A 90 -13.73 -7.86 -2.31
C ASN A 90 -12.47 -8.27 -1.56
N GLU A 91 -11.62 -9.13 -2.12
CA GLU A 91 -10.34 -9.50 -1.51
C GLU A 91 -9.37 -8.31 -1.46
N VAL A 92 -9.31 -7.49 -2.51
CA VAL A 92 -8.51 -6.25 -2.52
C VAL A 92 -9.04 -5.25 -1.48
N ALA A 93 -10.36 -5.08 -1.37
CA ALA A 93 -10.98 -4.16 -0.42
C ALA A 93 -10.71 -4.50 1.06
N ARG A 94 -10.33 -5.75 1.38
CA ARG A 94 -9.95 -6.15 2.75
C ARG A 94 -8.66 -5.50 3.23
N PHE A 95 -7.79 -5.05 2.33
CA PHE A 95 -6.53 -4.38 2.70
C PHE A 95 -6.70 -2.91 3.08
N GLY A 96 -7.79 -2.27 2.64
CA GLY A 96 -8.14 -0.87 2.98
C GLY A 96 -8.88 -0.71 4.30
N ARG A 97 -9.18 -1.82 5.00
CA ARG A 97 -9.70 -1.86 6.38
C ARG A 97 -8.55 -2.05 7.36
#